data_AF-A0A1J9PKK0-F1
#
_entry.id   AF-A0A1J9PKK0-F1
#
_cell.length_a   1.000
_cell.length_b   1.000
_cell.length_c   1.000
_cell.angle_alpha   90.00
_cell.angle_beta   90.00
_cell.angle_gamma   90.00
#
_symmetry.space_group_name_H-M   'P 1'
#
loop_
_entity.id
_entity.type
_entity.pdbx_description
1 polymer ?
#
loop_
_entity_poly.entity_id
_entity_poly.type
_entity_poly.pdbx_seq_one_letter_code
_entity_poly.pdbx_strand_id
1 'polypeptide(L)'
;MADKLRTLQNLEALQARYVGTGHADTTKYEWTSNILRDSYASYIGHPPLLEYMAIGMGENKEKVRAMMIEKMVRGAGNPPEVRLHSLFPFGCGARGANSKTLVEIRLQSANGMT
;
A
#
# COMPACT_ATOMS: atom_id res chain seq x y z
N MET A 1 -13.49 -8.20 -35.41
CA MET A 1 -13.17 -8.68 -34.04
C MET A 1 -11.69 -8.55 -33.69
N ALA A 2 -10.78 -8.56 -34.67
CA ALA A 2 -9.35 -8.34 -34.46
C ALA A 2 -9.03 -6.99 -33.80
N ASP A 3 -9.73 -5.91 -34.17
CA ASP A 3 -9.45 -4.57 -33.64
C ASP A 3 -9.75 -4.46 -32.15
N LYS A 4 -10.79 -5.15 -31.66
CA LYS A 4 -11.11 -5.22 -30.22
C LYS A 4 -9.99 -5.92 -29.44
N LEU A 5 -9.42 -6.99 -29.99
CA LEU A 5 -8.30 -7.69 -29.36
C LEU A 5 -7.04 -6.81 -29.34
N ARG A 6 -6.76 -6.07 -30.43
CA ARG A 6 -5.64 -5.12 -30.48
C ARG A 6 -5.79 -3.99 -29.46
N THR A 7 -7.01 -3.47 -29.28
CA THR A 7 -7.25 -2.43 -28.27
C THR A 7 -7.05 -2.93 -26.85
N LEU A 8 -7.43 -4.17 -26.54
CA LEU A 8 -7.22 -4.77 -25.22
C LEU A 8 -5.73 -4.99 -24.93
N GLN A 9 -4.99 -5.54 -25.90
CA GLN A 9 -3.54 -5.73 -25.78
C GLN A 9 -2.80 -4.41 -25.55
N ASN A 10 -3.21 -3.35 -26.27
CA ASN A 10 -2.66 -2.01 -26.04
C ASN A 10 -3.00 -1.49 -24.64
N LEU A 11 -4.22 -1.73 -24.15
CA LEU A 11 -4.64 -1.30 -22.82
C LEU A 11 -3.82 -1.99 -21.72
N GLU A 12 -3.64 -3.32 -21.82
CA GLU A 12 -2.82 -4.10 -20.89
C GLU A 12 -1.35 -3.64 -20.92
N ALA A 13 -0.82 -3.33 -22.11
CA ALA A 13 0.53 -2.79 -22.25
C ALA A 13 0.69 -1.40 -21.60
N LEU A 14 -0.33 -0.54 -21.68
CA LEU A 14 -0.32 0.75 -20.98
C LEU A 14 -0.45 0.56 -19.45
N GLN A 15 -1.31 -0.35 -19.00
CA GLN A 15 -1.50 -0.64 -17.58
C GLN A 15 -0.23 -1.23 -16.93
N ALA A 16 0.56 -2.00 -17.67
CA ALA A 16 1.84 -2.51 -17.20
C ALA A 16 2.91 -1.41 -17.04
N ARG A 17 2.81 -0.31 -17.79
CA ARG A 17 3.76 0.80 -17.77
C ARG A 17 3.44 1.84 -16.69
N TYR A 18 2.16 2.15 -16.52
CA TYR A 18 1.70 3.20 -15.62
C TYR A 18 1.08 2.60 -14.37
N VAL A 19 1.82 2.65 -13.26
CA VAL A 19 1.33 2.21 -11.96
C VAL A 19 0.16 3.11 -11.53
N GLY A 20 -0.92 2.52 -11.03
CA GLY A 20 -2.10 3.26 -10.56
C GLY A 20 -3.26 3.33 -11.56
N THR A 21 -3.09 2.82 -12.79
CA THR A 21 -4.20 2.69 -13.74
C THR A 21 -5.20 1.65 -13.25
N GLY A 22 -6.47 2.05 -13.10
CA GLY A 22 -7.52 1.15 -12.68
C GLY A 22 -8.06 0.24 -13.79
N HIS A 23 -8.80 -0.79 -13.36
CA HIS A 23 -9.63 -1.68 -14.17
C HIS A 23 -11.06 -1.66 -13.61
N ALA A 24 -12.05 -2.14 -14.36
CA ALA A 24 -13.45 -2.16 -13.91
C ALA A 24 -13.63 -2.89 -12.57
N ASP A 25 -12.80 -3.90 -12.30
CA ASP A 25 -12.84 -4.70 -11.08
C ASP A 25 -11.85 -4.25 -9.99
N THR A 26 -11.33 -3.02 -10.03
CA THR A 26 -10.44 -2.54 -8.95
C THR A 26 -11.16 -2.48 -7.62
N THR A 27 -10.54 -3.08 -6.60
CA THR A 27 -11.08 -3.03 -5.25
C THR A 27 -10.90 -1.64 -4.64
N LYS A 28 -11.82 -1.25 -3.74
CA LYS A 28 -11.69 0.01 -2.98
C LYS A 28 -10.33 0.10 -2.27
N TYR A 29 -9.83 -1.04 -1.78
CA TYR A 29 -8.53 -1.11 -1.11
C TYR A 29 -7.38 -0.73 -2.05
N GLU A 30 -7.28 -1.35 -3.23
CA GLU A 30 -6.24 -1.04 -4.21
C GLU A 30 -6.27 0.43 -4.63
N TRP A 31 -7.47 0.97 -4.92
CA TRP A 31 -7.65 2.38 -5.25
C TRP A 31 -7.13 3.29 -4.13
N THR A 32 -7.59 3.09 -2.89
CA THR A 32 -7.15 3.91 -1.75
C THR A 32 -5.65 3.78 -1.48
N SER A 33 -5.07 2.60 -1.71
CA SER A 33 -3.63 2.38 -1.53
C SER A 33 -2.80 3.16 -2.55
N ASN A 34 -3.27 3.27 -3.79
CA ASN A 34 -2.61 4.06 -4.83
C ASN A 34 -2.67 5.56 -4.49
N ILE A 35 -3.85 6.06 -4.11
CA ILE A 35 -4.02 7.48 -3.70
C ILE A 35 -3.11 7.85 -2.52
N LEU A 36 -3.00 6.98 -1.52
CA LEU A 36 -2.12 7.22 -0.37
C LEU A 36 -0.65 7.27 -0.78
N ARG A 37 -0.19 6.34 -1.64
CA ARG A 37 1.19 6.36 -2.15
C ARG A 37 1.48 7.63 -2.94
N ASP A 38 0.56 8.07 -3.79
CA ASP A 38 0.73 9.28 -4.60
C ASP A 38 0.77 10.55 -3.72
N SER A 39 -0.05 10.58 -2.67
CA SER A 39 -0.04 11.67 -1.69
C SER A 39 1.29 11.75 -0.95
N TYR A 40 1.79 10.62 -0.43
CA TYR A 40 3.08 10.58 0.27
C TYR A 40 4.26 10.89 -0.67
N ALA A 41 4.22 10.42 -1.93
CA ALA A 41 5.22 10.76 -2.93
C ALA A 41 5.28 12.28 -3.19
N SER A 42 4.12 12.93 -3.27
CA SER A 42 4.02 14.39 -3.45
C SER A 42 4.60 15.16 -2.25
N TYR A 43 4.40 14.67 -1.03
CA TYR A 43 4.96 15.28 0.18
C TYR A 43 6.49 15.22 0.22
N ILE A 44 7.08 14.13 -0.28
CA ILE A 44 8.54 13.95 -0.32
C ILE A 44 9.17 14.73 -1.49
N GLY A 45 8.47 14.79 -2.62
CA GLY A 45 8.92 15.43 -3.86
C GLY A 45 8.92 16.96 -3.83
N HIS A 46 8.07 17.59 -3.01
CA HIS A 46 8.01 19.04 -2.85
C HIS A 46 8.69 19.50 -1.55
N PRO A 47 9.89 20.13 -1.61
CA PRO A 47 10.58 20.66 -0.44
C PRO A 47 9.74 21.57 0.47
N PRO A 48 8.93 22.54 -0.03
CA PRO A 48 8.17 23.42 0.85
C PRO A 48 7.07 22.67 1.62
N LEU A 49 6.50 21.62 1.02
CA LEU A 49 5.45 20.83 1.64
C LEU A 49 6.00 19.94 2.74
N LEU A 50 7.19 19.37 2.53
CA LEU A 50 7.91 18.64 3.56
C LEU A 50 8.25 19.53 4.76
N GLU A 51 8.72 20.76 4.51
CA GLU A 51 9.02 21.73 5.56
C GLU A 51 7.78 22.11 6.37
N TYR A 52 6.66 22.33 5.68
CA TYR A 52 5.38 22.60 6.34
C TYR A 52 4.98 21.45 7.27
N MET A 53 5.12 20.20 6.84
CA MET A 53 4.84 19.04 7.71
C MET A 53 5.85 18.89 8.86
N ALA A 54 7.13 19.19 8.61
CA ALA A 54 8.17 19.14 9.64
C ALA A 54 7.91 20.17 10.75
N ILE A 55 7.47 21.38 10.39
CA ILE A 55 7.04 22.40 11.36
C ILE A 55 5.81 21.92 12.13
N GLY A 56 4.81 21.35 11.44
CA GLY A 56 3.59 20.86 12.08
C GLY A 56 3.80 19.71 13.06
N MET A 57 4.80 18.86 12.83
CA MET A 57 5.14 17.74 13.72
C MET A 57 6.29 18.04 14.69
N GLY A 58 6.98 19.17 14.53
CA GLY A 58 8.12 19.55 15.38
C GLY A 58 9.34 18.63 15.24
N GLU A 59 9.48 17.91 14.13
CA GLU A 59 10.56 16.96 13.90
C GLU A 59 11.51 17.38 12.77
N ASN A 60 12.72 16.81 12.75
CA ASN A 60 13.66 17.02 11.67
C ASN A 60 13.08 16.56 10.32
N LYS A 61 13.36 17.33 9.26
CA LYS A 61 12.89 17.06 7.89
C LYS A 61 13.20 15.63 7.42
N GLU A 62 14.36 15.09 7.80
CA GLU A 62 14.81 13.74 7.46
C GLU A 62 14.01 12.65 8.17
N LYS A 63 13.64 12.85 9.44
CA LYS A 63 12.79 11.93 10.19
C LYS A 63 11.40 11.88 9.59
N VAL A 64 10.84 13.05 9.23
CA VAL A 64 9.55 13.13 8.54
C VAL A 64 9.59 12.41 7.20
N ARG A 65 10.65 12.58 6.40
CA ARG A 65 10.84 11.80 5.16
C ARG A 65 10.84 10.29 5.40
N ALA A 66 11.62 9.81 6.38
CA ALA A 66 11.68 8.39 6.71
C ALA A 66 10.30 7.85 7.11
N MET A 67 9.58 8.56 7.98
CA MET A 67 8.24 8.18 8.41
C MET A 67 7.23 8.13 7.24
N MET A 68 7.31 9.07 6.31
CA MET A 68 6.41 9.06 5.14
C MET A 68 6.72 7.89 4.21
N ILE A 69 7.99 7.54 4.02
CA ILE A 69 8.40 6.38 3.21
C ILE A 69 7.95 5.06 3.88
N GLU A 70 8.11 4.93 5.20
CA GLU A 70 7.65 3.76 5.96
C GLU A 70 6.13 3.55 5.82
N LYS A 71 5.36 4.66 5.85
CA LYS A 71 3.91 4.64 5.66
C LYS A 71 3.49 4.24 4.24
N MET A 72 4.36 4.31 3.23
CA MET A 72 4.02 3.87 1.86
C MET A 72 3.89 2.35 1.72
N VAL A 73 4.51 1.56 2.60
CA VAL A 73 4.51 0.08 2.50
C VAL A 73 3.14 -0.52 2.87
N ARG A 74 2.45 0.06 3.87
CA ARG A 74 1.13 -0.41 4.35
C ARG A 74 0.18 0.72 4.76
N GLY A 75 0.22 1.86 4.08
CA GLY A 75 -0.58 3.04 4.44
C GLY A 75 -2.09 2.82 4.46
N ALA A 76 -2.60 1.84 3.70
CA ALA A 76 -4.02 1.51 3.62
C ALA A 76 -4.49 0.45 4.65
N GLY A 77 -3.62 -0.01 5.55
CA GLY A 77 -3.93 -1.08 6.51
C GLY A 77 -3.83 -2.48 5.89
N ASN A 78 -4.24 -3.51 6.64
CA ASN A 78 -4.36 -4.86 6.08
C ASN A 78 -5.46 -4.87 5.00
N PRO A 79 -5.27 -5.61 3.89
CA PRO A 79 -6.33 -5.79 2.91
C PRO A 79 -7.57 -6.33 3.63
N PRO A 80 -8.78 -5.89 3.22
CA PRO A 80 -10.02 -6.35 3.84
C PRO A 80 -10.02 -7.88 3.82
N GLU A 81 -10.14 -8.47 5.01
CA GLU A 81 -10.30 -9.90 5.16
C GLU A 81 -11.51 -10.29 4.32
N VAL A 82 -11.30 -11.13 3.31
CA VAL A 82 -12.40 -11.75 2.57
C VAL A 82 -13.32 -12.33 3.62
N ARG A 83 -14.53 -11.79 3.64
CA ARG A 83 -15.53 -11.96 4.68
C ARG A 83 -15.86 -13.45 4.86
N LEU A 84 -15.10 -14.19 5.69
CA LEU A 84 -15.56 -15.42 6.35
C LEU A 84 -16.45 -15.01 7.53
N HIS A 85 -17.50 -14.23 7.26
CA HIS A 85 -18.49 -13.79 8.23
C HIS A 85 -19.52 -14.88 8.46
N SER A 86 -19.09 -15.98 9.08
CA SER A 86 -20.03 -16.92 9.70
C SER A 86 -19.49 -17.70 10.89
N LEU A 87 -18.25 -17.52 11.37
CA LEU A 87 -17.74 -18.38 12.45
C LEU A 87 -17.53 -17.77 13.83
N PHE A 88 -17.43 -16.46 14.03
CA PHE A 88 -17.27 -15.93 15.40
C PHE A 88 -17.95 -14.56 15.60
N PRO A 89 -19.10 -14.49 16.30
CA PRO A 89 -19.86 -13.27 16.48
C PRO A 89 -19.46 -12.46 17.72
N PHE A 90 -18.32 -12.73 18.37
CA PHE A 90 -17.88 -11.94 19.53
C PHE A 90 -16.46 -11.43 19.36
N GLY A 91 -16.32 -10.10 19.48
CA GLY A 91 -15.11 -9.36 19.23
C GLY A 91 -13.96 -9.73 20.17
N CYS A 92 -12.75 -9.66 19.61
CA CYS A 92 -11.54 -9.41 20.37
C CYS A 92 -10.63 -8.51 19.52
N GLY A 93 -10.42 -7.28 19.98
CA GLY A 93 -9.62 -6.29 19.28
C GLY A 93 -8.15 -6.69 19.26
N ALA A 94 -7.61 -6.97 18.07
CA ALA A 94 -6.16 -7.08 17.87
C ALA A 94 -5.56 -5.68 17.66
N ARG A 95 -5.44 -4.92 18.76
CA ARG A 95 -4.43 -3.87 18.86
C ARG A 95 -3.06 -4.55 18.85
N GLY A 96 -2.21 -4.19 17.89
CA GLY A 96 -0.76 -4.40 17.97
C GLY A 96 -0.22 -5.66 17.31
N ALA A 97 -0.09 -5.66 15.98
CA ALA A 97 0.91 -6.48 15.31
C ALA A 97 2.15 -5.61 15.08
N ASN A 98 3.09 -5.66 16.02
CA ASN A 98 4.42 -5.07 15.87
C ASN A 98 5.15 -5.72 14.68
N SER A 99 5.89 -4.91 13.93
CA SER A 99 6.63 -5.24 12.70
C SER A 99 7.66 -6.39 12.82
N LYS A 100 7.95 -6.88 14.03
CA LYS A 100 8.94 -7.93 14.28
C LYS A 100 8.46 -9.33 13.89
N THR A 101 7.18 -9.65 14.01
CA THR A 101 6.69 -11.03 13.79
C THR A 101 6.61 -11.43 12.31
N LEU A 102 6.49 -10.48 11.38
CA LEU A 102 6.21 -10.80 9.98
C LEU A 102 7.49 -11.10 9.16
N VAL A 103 8.63 -10.53 9.55
CA VAL A 103 9.94 -10.91 8.99
C VAL A 103 10.39 -12.27 9.53
N GLU A 104 10.11 -12.54 10.81
CA GLU A 104 10.48 -13.79 11.49
C GLU A 104 9.71 -15.00 10.93
N ILE A 105 8.42 -14.83 10.64
CA ILE A 105 7.61 -15.87 9.96
C ILE A 105 8.13 -16.16 8.54
N ARG A 106 8.66 -15.15 7.83
CA ARG A 106 9.19 -15.35 6.47
C ARG A 106 10.58 -16.00 6.46
N LEU A 107 11.37 -15.85 7.53
CA LEU A 107 12.66 -16.52 7.71
C LEU A 107 12.53 -17.98 8.15
N GLN A 108 11.52 -18.33 8.95
CA GLN A 108 11.28 -19.73 9.33
C GLN A 108 10.80 -20.59 8.14
N SER A 109 10.07 -20.02 7.18
CA SER A 109 9.67 -20.75 5.96
C SER A 109 10.82 -21.02 4.99
N ALA A 110 11.95 -20.31 5.10
CA ALA A 110 13.11 -20.48 4.21
C ALA A 110 14.09 -21.57 4.69
N ASN A 111 14.10 -21.90 5.98
CA ASN A 111 15.03 -22.87 6.57
C ASN A 111 14.44 -24.30 6.69
N GLY A 112 13.26 -24.55 6.11
CA GLY A 112 12.54 -25.84 6.18
C GLY A 112 12.56 -26.69 4.90
N MET A 113 13.34 -26.31 3.89
CA MET A 113 13.56 -27.12 2.68
C MET A 113 15.04 -27.46 2.52
N THR A 114 15.49 -28.43 3.32
CA THR A 114 16.63 -29.30 3.05
C THR A 114 16.30 -30.68 3.59
#